data_AF-A0A4Q5RXA2-F1
#
_entry.id   AF-A0A4Q5RXA2-F1
#
_cell.length_a   1.000
_cell.length_b   1.000
_cell.length_c   1.000
_cell.angle_alpha   90.00
_cell.angle_beta   90.00
_cell.angle_gamma   90.00
#
_symmetry.space_group_name_H-M   'P 1'
#
loop_
_entity.id
_entity.type
_entity.pdbx_description
1 polymer ?
#
loop_
_entity_poly.entity_id
_entity_poly.type
_entity_poly.pdbx_seq_one_letter_code
_entity_poly.pdbx_strand_id
1 'polypeptide(L)'
;MGMILVPMAGLDLLFTISLIIAMRYISGCLIFCFLSLSIYSQMPAAGDANKTVSFNKKIIADQLDDPWTVVYGPGNKLWITESRGYRVLRLNPETGDRDTLADLNSLRNFPRYDTINDETDGGKPWPQGGLMGMALHPAILKGKAFVYLAYVFDFEGKHDSGKGENRTDGGFHFLTRIVRYVYDTVAQKLVDPVTICDSIPGSNDHNGGRLIISDLEGKPYLFYSVGDMGAGQFANGGRQNFAQLHDRYEGKILRFETEPLDNATPAGSWIPKDNPFKGNKYPIWSLGHRNGQGLAKLIVQGKTKLYLAEHGPFSDDEINVIVKGGNYGHPLVIGYADGNYNGLAAGVTPTDSLPGKWNTTYP
;
A
#
# COMPACT_ATOMS: atom_id res chain seq x y z
N MET A 1 63.61 -26.74 -70.88
CA MET A 1 63.93 -25.30 -70.98
C MET A 1 63.98 -24.76 -69.55
N GLY A 2 65.03 -24.01 -69.21
CA GLY A 2 65.58 -23.84 -67.86
C GLY A 2 64.73 -23.15 -66.78
N MET A 3 65.22 -23.33 -65.55
CA MET A 3 64.80 -22.75 -64.26
C MET A 3 64.43 -21.27 -64.29
N ILE A 4 63.47 -20.87 -63.43
CA ILE A 4 63.67 -19.74 -62.52
C ILE A 4 63.12 -20.15 -61.13
N LEU A 5 64.04 -20.33 -60.18
CA LEU A 5 63.77 -20.36 -58.75
C LEU A 5 63.89 -18.92 -58.23
N VAL A 6 62.83 -18.41 -57.61
CA VAL A 6 62.87 -17.19 -56.77
C VAL A 6 62.83 -17.67 -55.32
N PRO A 7 63.71 -17.21 -54.42
CA PRO A 7 63.69 -17.66 -53.03
C PRO A 7 62.57 -16.94 -52.26
N MET A 8 61.58 -17.69 -51.75
CA MET A 8 60.66 -17.19 -50.73
C MET A 8 61.34 -17.20 -49.35
N ALA A 9 62.17 -16.20 -49.06
CA ALA A 9 62.76 -16.00 -47.73
C ALA A 9 61.92 -15.05 -46.84
N GLY A 10 60.59 -15.02 -47.02
CA GLY A 10 59.70 -14.05 -46.37
C GLY A 10 58.43 -14.61 -45.72
N LEU A 11 58.17 -15.92 -45.82
CA LEU A 11 56.92 -16.51 -45.30
C LEU A 11 57.01 -17.00 -43.84
N ASP A 12 58.20 -17.29 -43.31
CA ASP A 12 58.34 -17.88 -41.96
C ASP A 12 58.21 -16.86 -40.82
N LEU A 13 58.51 -15.58 -41.06
CA LEU A 13 58.42 -14.56 -40.00
C LEU A 13 56.96 -14.16 -39.71
N LEU A 14 56.10 -14.14 -40.72
CA LEU A 14 54.67 -13.80 -40.56
C LEU A 14 53.88 -14.92 -39.88
N PHE A 15 54.19 -16.19 -40.16
CA PHE A 15 53.54 -17.32 -39.48
C PHE A 15 53.92 -17.40 -38.01
N THR A 16 55.18 -17.09 -37.66
CA THR A 16 55.65 -17.15 -36.27
C THR A 16 55.08 -15.99 -35.42
N ILE A 17 54.93 -14.79 -35.99
CA ILE A 17 54.32 -13.65 -35.28
C ILE A 17 52.80 -13.85 -35.10
N SER A 18 52.10 -14.40 -36.10
CA SER A 18 50.66 -14.71 -35.98
C SER A 18 50.37 -15.80 -34.94
N LEU A 19 51.24 -16.80 -34.78
CA LEU A 19 51.09 -17.84 -33.76
C LEU A 19 51.34 -17.31 -32.34
N ILE A 20 52.32 -16.41 -32.16
CA ILE A 20 52.62 -15.79 -30.87
C ILE A 20 51.51 -14.81 -30.44
N ILE A 21 50.92 -14.07 -31.39
CA ILE A 21 49.77 -13.20 -31.12
C ILE A 21 48.53 -14.05 -30.80
N ALA A 22 48.25 -15.11 -31.57
CA ALA A 22 47.12 -16.02 -31.30
C ALA A 22 47.24 -16.72 -29.92
N MET A 23 48.43 -17.17 -29.53
CA MET A 23 48.66 -17.77 -28.20
C MET A 23 48.52 -16.75 -27.07
N ARG A 24 48.91 -15.47 -27.26
CA ARG A 24 48.68 -14.41 -26.27
C ARG A 24 47.21 -14.04 -26.09
N TYR A 25 46.40 -14.08 -27.16
CA TYR A 25 44.95 -13.86 -27.06
C TYR A 25 44.22 -15.04 -26.41
N ILE A 26 44.65 -16.28 -26.67
CA ILE A 26 44.06 -17.48 -26.04
C ILE A 26 44.40 -17.54 -24.55
N SER A 27 45.64 -17.22 -24.14
CA SER A 27 46.01 -17.12 -22.72
C SER A 27 45.33 -15.95 -22.01
N GLY A 28 45.12 -14.81 -22.67
CA GLY A 28 44.39 -13.66 -22.14
C GLY A 28 42.90 -13.94 -21.91
N CYS A 29 42.23 -14.60 -22.87
CA CYS A 29 40.83 -15.01 -22.73
C CYS A 29 40.62 -16.09 -21.67
N LEU A 30 41.55 -17.04 -21.51
CA LEU A 30 41.47 -18.03 -20.43
C LEU A 30 41.63 -17.38 -19.06
N ILE A 31 42.58 -16.44 -18.88
CA ILE A 31 42.77 -15.73 -17.60
C ILE A 31 41.58 -14.81 -17.29
N PHE A 32 40.97 -14.16 -18.29
CA PHE A 32 39.76 -13.36 -18.09
C PHE A 32 38.53 -14.22 -17.75
N CYS A 33 38.39 -15.41 -18.36
CA CYS A 33 37.37 -16.39 -17.98
C CYS A 33 37.58 -16.92 -16.55
N PHE A 34 38.82 -17.18 -16.14
CA PHE A 34 39.12 -17.65 -14.78
C PHE A 34 38.95 -16.54 -13.73
N LEU A 35 39.26 -15.27 -14.04
CA LEU A 35 38.96 -14.14 -13.14
C LEU A 35 37.46 -13.81 -13.08
N SER A 36 36.70 -13.95 -14.17
CA SER A 36 35.24 -13.78 -14.13
C SER A 36 34.54 -14.93 -13.40
N LEU A 37 35.12 -16.14 -13.40
CA LEU A 37 34.64 -17.27 -12.59
C LEU A 37 34.98 -17.13 -11.09
N SER A 38 36.07 -16.42 -10.75
CA SER A 38 36.50 -16.22 -9.36
C SER A 38 35.73 -15.11 -8.63
N ILE A 39 35.10 -14.19 -9.36
CA ILE A 39 34.27 -13.11 -8.78
C ILE A 39 32.80 -13.56 -8.62
N TYR A 40 32.39 -14.66 -9.26
CA TYR A 40 31.06 -15.26 -9.07
C TYR A 40 30.95 -16.19 -7.85
N SER A 41 32.05 -16.49 -7.15
CA SER A 41 32.07 -17.47 -6.04
C SER A 41 32.05 -16.87 -4.64
N GLN A 42 31.66 -15.60 -4.47
CA GLN A 42 31.42 -14.99 -3.16
C GLN A 42 30.04 -14.37 -3.03
N MET A 43 29.02 -15.00 -3.63
CA MET A 43 27.70 -14.89 -2.99
C MET A 43 27.83 -15.53 -1.60
N PRO A 44 27.37 -14.87 -0.52
CA PRO A 44 27.30 -15.52 0.78
C PRO A 44 26.52 -16.82 0.57
N ALA A 45 27.08 -17.93 1.01
CA ALA A 45 26.38 -19.22 0.99
C ALA A 45 24.95 -18.98 1.44
N ALA A 46 23.97 -19.38 0.62
CA ALA A 46 22.57 -19.38 1.01
C ALA A 46 22.51 -20.06 2.38
N GLY A 47 22.22 -19.29 3.43
CA GLY A 47 22.23 -19.78 4.80
C GLY A 47 21.35 -21.03 4.87
N ASP A 48 21.89 -22.09 5.47
CA ASP A 48 21.27 -23.40 5.69
C ASP A 48 19.82 -23.52 5.20
N ALA A 49 19.64 -23.90 3.93
CA ALA A 49 18.34 -24.15 3.32
C ALA A 49 17.58 -25.34 3.96
N ASN A 50 18.13 -25.94 5.02
CA ASN A 50 17.59 -27.08 5.75
C ASN A 50 17.25 -26.79 7.23
N LYS A 51 17.24 -25.54 7.68
CA LYS A 51 16.64 -25.24 8.99
C LYS A 51 15.12 -25.36 8.88
N THR A 52 14.58 -26.53 9.26
CA THR A 52 13.16 -26.66 9.54
C THR A 52 12.81 -25.75 10.71
N VAL A 53 12.22 -24.59 10.42
CA VAL A 53 11.67 -23.71 11.45
C VAL A 53 10.30 -24.24 11.84
N SER A 54 10.18 -24.79 13.04
CA SER A 54 8.91 -25.22 13.60
C SER A 54 8.26 -24.06 14.36
N PHE A 55 6.98 -23.79 14.10
CA PHE A 55 6.19 -22.80 14.82
C PHE A 55 5.16 -23.50 15.71
N ASN A 56 4.99 -23.00 16.93
CA ASN A 56 3.85 -23.35 17.78
C ASN A 56 2.70 -22.37 17.52
N LYS A 57 1.48 -22.88 17.36
CA LYS A 57 0.27 -22.07 17.19
C LYS A 57 -0.58 -22.16 18.47
N LYS A 58 -0.96 -21.00 19.02
CA LYS A 58 -1.93 -20.87 20.11
C LYS A 58 -3.03 -19.89 19.68
N ILE A 59 -4.30 -20.25 19.88
CA ILE A 59 -5.41 -19.32 19.75
C ILE A 59 -5.47 -18.51 21.05
N ILE A 60 -5.33 -17.19 20.93
CA ILE A 60 -5.35 -16.26 22.08
C ILE A 60 -6.74 -15.67 22.26
N ALA A 61 -7.42 -15.37 21.16
CA ALA A 61 -8.83 -15.00 21.13
C ALA A 61 -9.48 -15.41 19.82
N ASP A 62 -10.78 -15.65 19.88
CA ASP A 62 -11.68 -15.88 18.77
C ASP A 62 -12.94 -15.01 18.92
N GLN A 63 -13.90 -15.20 18.00
CA GLN A 63 -15.18 -14.48 17.97
C GLN A 63 -15.00 -12.96 18.03
N LEU A 64 -14.09 -12.46 17.19
CA LEU A 64 -13.91 -11.03 16.94
C LEU A 64 -14.76 -10.61 15.74
N ASP A 65 -15.29 -9.39 15.77
CA ASP A 65 -16.11 -8.80 14.71
C ASP A 65 -15.23 -8.26 13.56
N ASP A 66 -14.60 -9.17 12.82
CA ASP A 66 -13.75 -8.90 11.64
C ASP A 66 -12.50 -8.06 11.98
N PRO A 67 -11.51 -8.64 12.70
CA PRO A 67 -10.34 -7.91 13.17
C PRO A 67 -9.45 -7.45 12.01
N TRP A 68 -9.12 -6.15 11.95
CA TRP A 68 -8.43 -5.53 10.82
C TRP A 68 -6.98 -5.15 11.12
N THR A 69 -6.77 -4.31 12.12
CA THR A 69 -5.42 -3.90 12.57
C THR A 69 -5.13 -4.53 13.92
N VAL A 70 -3.90 -5.01 14.09
CA VAL A 70 -3.33 -5.36 15.40
C VAL A 70 -1.99 -4.63 15.59
N VAL A 71 -1.81 -4.04 16.76
CA VAL A 71 -0.56 -3.37 17.18
C VAL A 71 -0.25 -3.67 18.64
N TYR A 72 1.02 -3.64 19.02
CA TYR A 72 1.40 -3.64 20.42
C TYR A 72 1.19 -2.24 21.01
N GLY A 73 0.35 -2.16 22.04
CA GLY A 73 0.15 -0.97 22.85
C GLY A 73 0.88 -1.04 24.19
N PRO A 74 0.68 -0.02 25.05
CA PRO A 74 1.19 0.02 26.42
C PRO A 74 0.96 -1.27 27.21
N GLY A 75 1.93 -1.66 28.04
CA GLY A 75 1.82 -2.83 28.92
C GLY A 75 1.84 -4.18 28.20
N ASN A 76 2.46 -4.25 27.01
CA ASN A 76 2.53 -5.45 26.17
C ASN A 76 1.14 -6.02 25.82
N LYS A 77 0.14 -5.15 25.66
CA LYS A 77 -1.21 -5.54 25.25
C LYS A 77 -1.36 -5.39 23.76
N LEU A 78 -2.10 -6.31 23.13
CA LEU A 78 -2.49 -6.19 21.73
C LEU A 78 -3.68 -5.25 21.64
N TRP A 79 -3.61 -4.23 20.80
CA TRP A 79 -4.74 -3.36 20.49
C TRP A 79 -5.24 -3.73 19.10
N ILE A 80 -6.55 -3.95 18.99
CA ILE A 80 -7.16 -4.53 17.79
C ILE A 80 -8.32 -3.63 17.34
N THR A 81 -8.39 -3.31 16.06
CA THR A 81 -9.62 -2.75 15.47
C THR A 81 -10.51 -3.87 14.97
N GLU A 82 -11.80 -3.78 15.28
CA GLU A 82 -12.84 -4.64 14.72
C GLU A 82 -13.61 -3.88 13.66
N SER A 83 -13.47 -4.32 12.40
CA SER A 83 -13.97 -3.61 11.24
C SER A 83 -15.49 -3.49 11.22
N ARG A 84 -16.19 -4.59 11.55
CA ARG A 84 -17.67 -4.62 11.57
C ARG A 84 -18.25 -4.11 12.88
N GLY A 85 -17.58 -4.43 13.98
CA GLY A 85 -17.99 -4.01 15.32
C GLY A 85 -17.80 -2.50 15.54
N TYR A 86 -16.87 -1.87 14.80
CA TYR A 86 -16.42 -0.49 15.00
C TYR A 86 -15.87 -0.26 16.42
N ARG A 87 -15.13 -1.24 16.94
CA ARG A 87 -14.54 -1.18 18.28
C ARG A 87 -13.03 -1.21 18.21
N VAL A 88 -12.40 -0.50 19.14
CA VAL A 88 -10.98 -0.70 19.47
C VAL A 88 -10.93 -1.55 20.72
N LEU A 89 -10.42 -2.76 20.59
CA LEU A 89 -10.21 -3.68 21.70
C LEU A 89 -8.78 -3.58 22.18
N ARG A 90 -8.58 -3.95 23.45
CA ARG A 90 -7.28 -4.26 24.00
C ARG A 90 -7.32 -5.63 24.65
N LEU A 91 -6.31 -6.42 24.33
CA LEU A 91 -6.24 -7.84 24.63
C LEU A 91 -4.91 -8.19 25.30
N ASN A 92 -4.97 -9.05 26.31
CA ASN A 92 -3.82 -9.66 26.94
C ASN A 92 -3.32 -10.86 26.10
N PRO A 93 -2.11 -10.81 25.51
CA PRO A 93 -1.62 -11.91 24.67
C PRO A 93 -1.43 -13.23 25.44
N GLU A 94 -1.26 -13.18 26.76
CA GLU A 94 -1.03 -14.37 27.59
C GLU A 94 -2.34 -15.08 27.98
N THR A 95 -3.31 -14.31 28.47
CA THR A 95 -4.56 -14.83 29.05
C THR A 95 -5.74 -14.82 28.09
N GLY A 96 -5.71 -13.99 27.04
CA GLY A 96 -6.86 -13.77 26.14
C GLY A 96 -7.90 -12.77 26.67
N ASP A 97 -7.76 -12.31 27.91
CA ASP A 97 -8.66 -11.31 28.49
C ASP A 97 -8.65 -10.03 27.65
N ARG A 98 -9.84 -9.45 27.45
CA ARG A 98 -10.01 -8.26 26.62
C ARG A 98 -10.99 -7.25 27.19
N ASP A 99 -10.71 -5.98 26.92
CA ASP A 99 -11.61 -4.86 27.17
C ASP A 99 -11.74 -3.96 25.92
N THR A 100 -12.74 -3.09 25.92
CA THR A 100 -12.98 -2.14 24.83
C THR A 100 -12.41 -0.78 25.19
N LEU A 101 -11.47 -0.27 24.41
CA LEU A 101 -10.90 1.07 24.56
C LEU A 101 -11.79 2.15 23.95
N ALA A 102 -12.49 1.84 22.85
CA ALA A 102 -13.44 2.72 22.19
C ALA A 102 -14.54 1.91 21.49
N ASP A 103 -15.77 2.42 21.56
CA ASP A 103 -16.91 1.93 20.78
C ASP A 103 -17.38 3.05 19.85
N LEU A 104 -17.20 2.85 18.56
CA LEU A 104 -17.51 3.81 17.49
C LEU A 104 -18.68 3.33 16.64
N ASN A 105 -19.47 2.35 17.13
CA ASN A 105 -20.54 1.71 16.39
C ASN A 105 -21.55 2.72 15.83
N SER A 106 -21.88 3.76 16.59
CA SER A 106 -22.79 4.81 16.16
C SER A 106 -22.24 5.73 15.06
N LEU A 107 -20.93 5.70 14.78
CA LEU A 107 -20.29 6.65 13.85
C LEU A 107 -20.24 6.18 12.40
N ARG A 108 -20.58 4.92 12.12
CA ARG A 108 -20.56 4.40 10.74
C ARG A 108 -21.73 4.92 9.89
N ASN A 109 -22.85 5.30 10.50
CA ASN A 109 -24.06 5.81 9.84
C ASN A 109 -24.70 4.87 8.78
N PHE A 110 -24.43 3.57 8.85
CA PHE A 110 -25.11 2.54 8.07
C PHE A 110 -25.34 1.29 8.95
N PRO A 111 -26.31 0.41 8.63
CA PRO A 111 -26.57 -0.80 9.42
C PRO A 111 -25.38 -1.75 9.53
N ARG A 112 -25.43 -2.72 10.46
CA ARG A 112 -24.47 -3.85 10.46
C ARG A 112 -24.78 -4.74 9.26
N TYR A 113 -23.94 -4.64 8.25
CA TYR A 113 -24.19 -5.26 6.96
C TYR A 113 -24.18 -6.79 6.97
N ASP A 114 -23.36 -7.38 7.83
CA ASP A 114 -23.28 -8.81 8.06
C ASP A 114 -24.51 -9.39 8.78
N THR A 115 -25.45 -8.53 9.19
CA THR A 115 -26.71 -8.92 9.81
C THR A 115 -27.92 -8.72 8.90
N ILE A 116 -27.69 -8.26 7.67
CA ILE A 116 -28.72 -8.05 6.65
C ILE A 116 -28.59 -9.16 5.60
N ASN A 117 -29.72 -9.72 5.17
CA ASN A 117 -29.74 -10.72 4.11
C ASN A 117 -29.45 -10.05 2.75
N ASP A 118 -28.61 -10.67 1.92
CA ASP A 118 -28.25 -10.15 0.59
C ASP A 118 -29.48 -9.88 -0.30
N GLU A 119 -30.57 -10.64 -0.15
CA GLU A 119 -31.85 -10.41 -0.85
C GLU A 119 -32.53 -9.08 -0.47
N THR A 120 -32.26 -8.57 0.73
CA THR A 120 -32.84 -7.34 1.26
C THR A 120 -32.11 -6.09 0.77
N ASP A 121 -30.80 -6.19 0.52
CA ASP A 121 -29.95 -5.05 0.16
C ASP A 121 -29.38 -5.09 -1.27
N GLY A 122 -29.68 -6.14 -2.03
CA GLY A 122 -29.26 -6.27 -3.42
C GLY A 122 -27.82 -6.73 -3.61
N GLY A 123 -27.20 -7.34 -2.59
CA GLY A 123 -25.90 -8.00 -2.70
C GLY A 123 -24.73 -7.12 -2.27
N LYS A 124 -24.68 -6.82 -0.97
CA LYS A 124 -23.57 -6.16 -0.27
C LYS A 124 -23.18 -4.77 -0.80
N PRO A 125 -24.06 -3.76 -0.71
CA PRO A 125 -23.74 -2.35 -0.96
C PRO A 125 -22.75 -1.73 0.04
N TRP A 126 -22.03 -2.54 0.80
CA TRP A 126 -21.35 -2.17 2.04
C TRP A 126 -19.87 -1.94 1.82
N PRO A 127 -19.23 -1.07 2.61
CA PRO A 127 -17.84 -0.75 2.39
C PRO A 127 -16.94 -1.97 2.60
N GLN A 128 -15.93 -2.16 1.73
CA GLN A 128 -14.84 -3.05 2.07
C GLN A 128 -14.11 -2.48 3.29
N GLY A 129 -14.15 -3.19 4.40
CA GLY A 129 -13.63 -2.71 5.67
C GLY A 129 -14.74 -2.13 6.56
N GLY A 130 -14.46 -0.97 7.14
CA GLY A 130 -15.22 -0.42 8.27
C GLY A 130 -14.30 0.42 9.16
N LEU A 131 -14.14 0.05 10.42
CA LEU A 131 -13.02 0.55 11.25
C LEU A 131 -11.72 -0.18 10.88
N MET A 132 -10.83 0.51 10.18
CA MET A 132 -9.67 -0.08 9.53
C MET A 132 -8.37 0.19 10.29
N GLY A 133 -7.62 1.20 9.83
CA GLY A 133 -6.26 1.49 10.28
C GLY A 133 -6.21 2.07 11.69
N MET A 134 -5.23 1.62 12.48
CA MET A 134 -4.90 2.19 13.77
C MET A 134 -3.40 2.40 13.91
N ALA A 135 -2.99 3.58 14.38
CA ALA A 135 -1.61 3.88 14.71
C ALA A 135 -1.51 4.50 16.12
N LEU A 136 -0.51 4.11 16.90
CA LEU A 136 -0.24 4.70 18.21
C LEU A 136 0.98 5.58 18.09
N HIS A 137 0.92 6.79 18.65
CA HIS A 137 2.08 7.67 18.67
C HIS A 137 3.26 7.00 19.43
N PRO A 138 4.50 7.04 18.94
CA PRO A 138 5.65 6.42 19.62
C PRO A 138 5.90 6.94 21.05
N ALA A 139 5.44 8.16 21.32
CA ALA A 139 5.48 8.82 22.63
C ALA A 139 4.13 8.78 23.39
N ILE A 140 3.30 7.75 23.17
CA ILE A 140 1.97 7.60 23.81
C ILE A 140 2.00 7.69 25.34
N LEU A 141 3.06 7.22 25.99
CA LEU A 141 3.25 7.33 27.45
C LEU A 141 4.20 8.47 27.86
N LYS A 142 4.65 9.29 26.91
CA LYS A 142 5.66 10.35 27.11
C LYS A 142 5.16 11.71 26.63
N GLY A 143 3.92 12.04 26.97
CA GLY A 143 3.31 13.35 26.70
C GLY A 143 2.63 13.52 25.34
N LYS A 144 2.61 12.48 24.49
CA LYS A 144 1.87 12.47 23.21
C LYS A 144 0.94 11.27 23.17
N ALA A 145 -0.05 11.26 24.07
CA ALA A 145 -1.00 10.17 24.27
C ALA A 145 -1.98 9.97 23.11
N PHE A 146 -1.51 10.06 21.86
CA PHE A 146 -2.35 10.09 20.67
C PHE A 146 -2.48 8.71 20.05
N VAL A 147 -3.71 8.43 19.62
CA VAL A 147 -4.10 7.22 18.89
C VAL A 147 -4.87 7.68 17.66
N TYR A 148 -4.48 7.20 16.50
CA TYR A 148 -5.07 7.60 15.23
C TYR A 148 -5.88 6.43 14.69
N LEU A 149 -7.11 6.70 14.26
CA LEU A 149 -8.02 5.71 13.71
C LEU A 149 -8.48 6.18 12.32
N ALA A 150 -8.62 5.24 11.39
CA ALA A 150 -9.22 5.47 10.08
C ALA A 150 -10.45 4.56 9.92
N TYR A 151 -11.59 5.14 9.56
CA TYR A 151 -12.82 4.38 9.37
C TYR A 151 -13.74 4.95 8.30
N VAL A 152 -14.44 4.04 7.62
CA VAL A 152 -15.47 4.36 6.64
C VAL A 152 -16.77 4.73 7.35
N PHE A 153 -17.51 5.70 6.82
CA PHE A 153 -18.80 6.13 7.32
C PHE A 153 -19.70 6.61 6.17
N ASP A 154 -21.00 6.59 6.42
CA ASP A 154 -21.99 7.19 5.55
C ASP A 154 -22.17 8.68 5.82
N PHE A 155 -22.45 9.46 4.78
CA PHE A 155 -22.56 10.92 4.89
C PHE A 155 -23.97 11.43 4.55
N GLU A 156 -24.38 12.49 5.25
CA GLU A 156 -25.66 13.14 4.99
C GLU A 156 -25.70 13.72 3.57
N GLY A 157 -26.84 13.60 2.90
CA GLY A 157 -27.02 14.10 1.54
C GLY A 157 -26.40 13.23 0.45
N LYS A 158 -25.97 11.98 0.75
CA LYS A 158 -25.44 11.05 -0.26
C LYS A 158 -26.39 10.76 -1.43
N HIS A 159 -27.70 10.91 -1.20
CA HIS A 159 -28.75 10.75 -2.21
C HIS A 159 -29.24 12.09 -2.79
N ASP A 160 -28.72 13.21 -2.29
CA ASP A 160 -29.08 14.53 -2.79
C ASP A 160 -28.36 14.76 -4.13
N SER A 161 -29.13 15.13 -5.14
CA SER A 161 -28.61 15.57 -6.45
C SER A 161 -27.56 16.68 -6.27
N GLY A 162 -26.30 16.36 -6.55
CA GLY A 162 -25.18 17.32 -6.49
C GLY A 162 -24.52 17.50 -5.12
N LYS A 163 -24.85 16.71 -4.08
CA LYS A 163 -24.16 16.73 -2.78
C LYS A 163 -23.57 15.38 -2.34
N GLY A 164 -24.13 14.27 -2.81
CA GLY A 164 -23.34 13.13 -3.27
C GLY A 164 -23.28 13.27 -4.79
N GLU A 165 -22.12 13.09 -5.41
CA GLU A 165 -22.01 13.21 -6.88
C GLU A 165 -23.19 12.46 -7.53
N ASN A 166 -23.92 13.11 -8.45
CA ASN A 166 -24.88 12.44 -9.32
C ASN A 166 -24.11 11.44 -10.18
N ARG A 167 -23.78 10.31 -9.57
CA ARG A 167 -22.96 9.25 -10.13
C ARG A 167 -23.84 8.41 -11.01
N THR A 168 -24.10 8.96 -12.20
CA THR A 168 -24.71 8.24 -13.31
C THR A 168 -23.82 7.08 -13.80
N ASP A 169 -22.61 6.95 -13.24
CA ASP A 169 -21.61 5.93 -13.48
C ASP A 169 -21.70 4.68 -12.57
N GLY A 170 -22.66 4.66 -11.63
CA GLY A 170 -22.88 3.51 -10.73
C GLY A 170 -21.84 3.36 -9.62
N GLY A 171 -21.91 2.26 -8.86
CA GLY A 171 -21.05 1.98 -7.71
C GLY A 171 -21.62 2.45 -6.36
N PHE A 172 -20.89 2.14 -5.29
CA PHE A 172 -21.27 2.51 -3.91
C PHE A 172 -20.32 3.59 -3.36
N HIS A 173 -20.87 4.55 -2.62
CA HIS A 173 -20.14 5.73 -2.18
C HIS A 173 -20.24 5.92 -0.69
N PHE A 174 -19.09 6.04 -0.07
CA PHE A 174 -18.91 6.35 1.35
C PHE A 174 -17.84 7.43 1.48
N LEU A 175 -17.58 7.85 2.70
CA LEU A 175 -16.38 8.60 3.04
C LEU A 175 -15.57 7.85 4.08
N THR A 176 -14.26 8.06 4.05
CA THR A 176 -13.34 7.65 5.09
C THR A 176 -12.91 8.88 5.86
N ARG A 177 -12.85 8.76 7.18
CA ARG A 177 -12.23 9.76 8.04
C ARG A 177 -11.06 9.21 8.82
N ILE A 178 -10.07 10.07 9.05
CA ILE A 178 -8.92 9.87 9.92
C ILE A 178 -9.12 10.78 11.13
N VAL A 179 -9.08 10.21 12.32
CA VAL A 179 -9.37 10.91 13.58
C VAL A 179 -8.28 10.59 14.58
N ARG A 180 -7.79 11.61 15.28
CA ARG A 180 -6.89 11.47 16.43
C ARG A 180 -7.71 11.46 17.72
N TYR A 181 -7.49 10.48 18.57
CA TYR A 181 -7.98 10.41 19.95
C TYR A 181 -6.83 10.58 20.95
N VAL A 182 -7.19 10.89 22.20
CA VAL A 182 -6.30 10.85 23.36
C VAL A 182 -6.54 9.54 24.12
N TYR A 183 -5.47 8.82 24.46
CA TYR A 183 -5.53 7.67 25.37
C TYR A 183 -5.47 8.15 26.81
N ASP A 184 -6.61 8.10 27.50
CA ASP A 184 -6.70 8.37 28.94
C ASP A 184 -6.22 7.15 29.73
N THR A 185 -5.08 7.29 30.39
CA THR A 185 -4.47 6.21 31.20
C THR A 185 -5.17 5.99 32.53
N VAL A 186 -6.02 6.89 33.00
CA VAL A 186 -6.81 6.70 34.23
C VAL A 186 -8.11 5.99 33.88
N ALA A 187 -8.86 6.51 32.90
CA ALA A 187 -10.11 5.90 32.45
C ALA A 187 -9.89 4.62 31.63
N GLN A 188 -8.69 4.45 31.07
CA GLN A 188 -8.34 3.33 30.18
C GLN A 188 -9.22 3.32 28.92
N LYS A 189 -9.45 4.50 28.32
CA LYS A 189 -10.32 4.72 27.14
C LYS A 189 -9.68 5.67 26.13
N LEU A 190 -10.19 5.65 24.90
CA LEU A 190 -9.90 6.69 23.91
C LEU A 190 -10.95 7.79 24.02
N VAL A 191 -10.51 9.03 24.16
CA VAL A 191 -11.33 10.23 24.38
C VAL A 191 -10.88 11.37 23.45
N ASP A 192 -11.56 12.51 23.53
CA ASP A 192 -11.20 13.76 22.84
C ASP A 192 -10.86 13.63 21.34
N PRO A 193 -11.81 13.15 20.52
CA PRO A 193 -11.60 12.99 19.08
C PRO A 193 -11.35 14.35 18.40
N VAL A 194 -10.35 14.38 17.52
CA VAL A 194 -10.06 15.49 16.61
C VAL A 194 -9.92 14.95 15.19
N THR A 195 -10.78 15.41 14.29
CA THR A 195 -10.76 15.04 12.87
C THR A 195 -9.50 15.60 12.20
N ILE A 196 -8.74 14.72 11.56
CA ILE A 196 -7.60 15.07 10.70
C ILE A 196 -8.08 15.29 9.26
N CYS A 197 -8.89 14.37 8.76
CA CYS A 197 -9.47 14.43 7.42
C CYS A 197 -10.76 13.59 7.40
N ASP A 198 -11.82 14.06 6.75
CA ASP A 198 -13.12 13.40 6.65
C ASP A 198 -13.72 13.40 5.23
N SER A 199 -12.90 13.77 4.24
CA SER A 199 -13.28 13.91 2.83
C SER A 199 -12.63 12.88 1.91
N ILE A 200 -11.97 11.86 2.47
CA ILE A 200 -11.37 10.78 1.67
C ILE A 200 -12.53 9.92 1.14
N PRO A 201 -12.61 9.62 -0.16
CA PRO A 201 -13.64 8.74 -0.69
C PRO A 201 -13.56 7.33 -0.10
N GLY A 202 -14.73 6.70 0.01
CA GLY A 202 -14.89 5.28 0.32
C GLY A 202 -15.83 4.62 -0.69
N SER A 203 -15.77 3.30 -0.72
CA SER A 203 -16.53 2.45 -1.65
C SER A 203 -16.82 1.08 -1.03
N ASN A 204 -17.64 0.28 -1.69
CA ASN A 204 -17.77 -1.15 -1.38
C ASN A 204 -16.53 -1.97 -1.73
N ASP A 205 -15.55 -1.35 -2.39
CA ASP A 205 -14.36 -2.04 -2.88
C ASP A 205 -13.12 -1.15 -2.82
N HIS A 206 -11.96 -1.76 -2.61
CA HIS A 206 -10.63 -1.16 -2.58
C HIS A 206 -10.49 0.14 -1.79
N ASN A 207 -10.86 0.11 -0.50
CA ASN A 207 -10.63 1.27 0.37
C ASN A 207 -9.16 1.43 0.82
N GLY A 208 -8.30 0.44 0.60
CA GLY A 208 -6.95 0.41 1.18
C GLY A 208 -7.05 0.23 2.70
N GLY A 209 -6.80 1.29 3.47
CA GLY A 209 -7.17 1.32 4.88
C GLY A 209 -6.05 1.10 5.88
N ARG A 210 -4.78 1.06 5.45
CA ARG A 210 -3.65 0.90 6.37
C ARG A 210 -3.17 2.25 6.87
N LEU A 211 -3.06 2.39 8.18
CA LEU A 211 -2.61 3.60 8.86
C LEU A 211 -1.38 3.27 9.70
N ILE A 212 -0.27 3.98 9.51
CA ILE A 212 0.94 3.81 10.32
C ILE A 212 1.58 5.15 10.65
N ILE A 213 2.46 5.14 11.66
CA ILE A 213 3.41 6.23 11.88
C ILE A 213 4.79 5.82 11.41
N SER A 214 5.46 6.70 10.66
CA SER A 214 6.82 6.52 10.20
C SER A 214 7.67 7.75 10.40
N ASP A 215 8.95 7.54 10.69
CA ASP A 215 10.00 8.56 10.84
C ASP A 215 10.88 8.69 9.59
N LEU A 216 10.35 8.27 8.43
CA LEU A 216 11.04 8.26 7.14
C LEU A 216 11.75 9.59 6.81
N GLU A 217 11.16 10.72 7.20
CA GLU A 217 11.69 12.07 6.96
C GLU A 217 12.25 12.71 8.26
N GLY A 218 12.75 11.89 9.20
CA GLY A 218 13.47 12.32 10.40
C GLY A 218 12.59 12.72 11.60
N LYS A 219 11.27 12.83 11.44
CA LYS A 219 10.30 12.98 12.53
C LYS A 219 9.04 12.12 12.28
N PRO A 220 8.22 11.84 13.31
CA PRO A 220 6.98 11.08 13.14
C PRO A 220 5.99 11.79 12.19
N TYR A 221 5.53 11.06 11.18
CA TYR A 221 4.40 11.44 10.33
C TYR A 221 3.41 10.28 10.26
N LEU A 222 2.14 10.61 10.02
CA LEU A 222 1.08 9.64 9.78
C LEU A 222 1.00 9.34 8.28
N PHE A 223 1.02 8.06 7.92
CA PHE A 223 0.84 7.60 6.54
C PHE A 223 -0.40 6.73 6.43
N TYR A 224 -1.21 6.98 5.40
CA TYR A 224 -2.47 6.28 5.16
C TYR A 224 -2.56 5.78 3.73
N SER A 225 -2.92 4.52 3.51
CA SER A 225 -3.18 3.99 2.17
C SER A 225 -4.64 4.17 1.77
N VAL A 226 -4.86 4.70 0.57
CA VAL A 226 -6.16 4.88 -0.06
C VAL A 226 -6.18 4.11 -1.36
N GLY A 227 -7.11 3.19 -1.52
CA GLY A 227 -7.26 2.47 -2.78
C GLY A 227 -8.01 3.27 -3.85
N ASP A 228 -8.25 2.67 -5.00
CA ASP A 228 -8.87 3.28 -6.18
C ASP A 228 -10.41 3.21 -6.18
N MET A 229 -11.00 2.73 -5.08
CA MET A 229 -12.44 2.61 -4.89
C MET A 229 -13.12 1.54 -5.79
N GLY A 230 -12.33 0.64 -6.39
CA GLY A 230 -12.80 -0.36 -7.36
C GLY A 230 -13.07 0.23 -8.74
N ALA A 231 -12.55 1.43 -9.05
CA ALA A 231 -12.84 2.12 -10.31
C ALA A 231 -12.52 1.27 -11.55
N GLY A 232 -13.54 0.97 -12.36
CA GLY A 232 -13.41 0.16 -13.58
C GLY A 232 -13.55 -1.34 -13.36
N GLN A 233 -14.09 -1.82 -12.23
CA GLN A 233 -14.38 -3.25 -12.01
C GLN A 233 -15.73 -3.50 -11.32
N PHE A 234 -16.35 -4.65 -11.65
CA PHE A 234 -17.56 -5.16 -11.01
C PHE A 234 -18.65 -4.09 -10.88
N ALA A 235 -19.23 -3.92 -9.69
CA ALA A 235 -20.26 -2.92 -9.40
C ALA A 235 -19.79 -1.46 -9.56
N ASN A 236 -18.48 -1.23 -9.65
CA ASN A 236 -17.84 0.07 -9.83
C ASN A 236 -17.33 0.26 -11.28
N GLY A 237 -17.83 -0.51 -12.25
CA GLY A 237 -17.37 -0.50 -13.64
C GLY A 237 -17.42 0.87 -14.34
N GLY A 238 -18.43 1.71 -14.05
CA GLY A 238 -18.50 3.05 -14.63
C GLY A 238 -17.66 4.09 -13.89
N ARG A 239 -17.24 3.80 -12.66
CA ARG A 239 -16.54 4.74 -11.79
C ARG A 239 -15.22 5.15 -12.41
N GLN A 240 -15.03 6.46 -12.58
CA GLN A 240 -13.78 7.00 -13.12
C GLN A 240 -12.60 6.71 -12.19
N ASN A 241 -11.47 6.27 -12.75
CA ASN A 241 -10.23 6.04 -12.01
C ASN A 241 -9.42 7.35 -11.88
N PHE A 242 -9.07 7.71 -10.64
CA PHE A 242 -8.35 8.93 -10.31
C PHE A 242 -6.93 8.70 -9.75
N ALA A 243 -6.41 7.48 -9.82
CA ALA A 243 -5.11 7.11 -9.25
C ALA A 243 -3.95 7.96 -9.80
N GLN A 244 -4.06 8.46 -11.03
CA GLN A 244 -3.06 9.29 -11.70
C GLN A 244 -3.20 10.81 -11.44
N LEU A 245 -4.30 11.27 -10.82
CA LEU A 245 -4.51 12.70 -10.56
C LEU A 245 -3.86 13.16 -9.25
N HIS A 246 -3.30 14.38 -9.24
CA HIS A 246 -2.59 14.96 -8.09
C HIS A 246 -3.50 15.77 -7.14
N ASP A 247 -4.77 15.88 -7.47
CA ASP A 247 -5.79 16.65 -6.75
C ASP A 247 -7.00 15.78 -6.37
N ARG A 248 -6.75 14.48 -6.18
CA ARG A 248 -7.72 13.45 -5.79
C ARG A 248 -7.11 12.50 -4.78
N TYR A 249 -7.94 11.89 -3.94
CA TYR A 249 -7.48 11.04 -2.82
C TYR A 249 -7.31 9.57 -3.22
N GLU A 250 -8.01 9.12 -4.25
CA GLU A 250 -8.10 7.72 -4.66
C GLU A 250 -6.77 7.23 -5.26
N GLY A 251 -6.35 6.02 -4.88
CA GLY A 251 -5.15 5.38 -5.38
C GLY A 251 -3.86 6.07 -4.95
N LYS A 252 -3.74 6.38 -3.65
CA LYS A 252 -2.67 7.20 -3.06
C LYS A 252 -2.11 6.58 -1.78
N ILE A 253 -0.86 6.93 -1.47
CA ILE A 253 -0.42 7.02 -0.07
C ILE A 253 -0.51 8.47 0.35
N LEU A 254 -1.20 8.74 1.45
CA LEU A 254 -1.29 10.06 2.06
C LEU A 254 -0.30 10.21 3.21
N ARG A 255 0.20 11.42 3.44
CA ARG A 255 1.06 11.81 4.56
C ARG A 255 0.49 13.04 5.27
N PHE A 256 0.29 12.90 6.57
CA PHE A 256 -0.17 13.94 7.49
C PHE A 256 0.86 14.16 8.61
N GLU A 257 0.80 15.32 9.25
CA GLU A 257 1.43 15.55 10.54
C GLU A 257 0.75 14.72 11.64
N THR A 258 1.49 14.38 12.69
CA THR A 258 0.93 13.72 13.88
C THR A 258 0.26 14.71 14.84
N GLU A 259 0.52 16.00 14.65
CA GLU A 259 -0.01 17.11 15.44
C GLU A 259 -0.38 18.27 14.50
N PRO A 260 -1.38 19.10 14.84
CA PRO A 260 -1.74 20.20 13.96
C PRO A 260 -0.61 21.24 13.92
N LEU A 261 -0.36 21.81 12.74
CA LEU A 261 0.66 22.82 12.47
C LEU A 261 0.33 24.19 13.09
N ASP A 262 -0.93 24.42 13.39
CA ASP A 262 -1.44 25.59 14.08
C ASP A 262 -2.55 25.19 15.06
N ASN A 263 -2.98 26.12 15.91
CA ASN A 263 -4.05 25.88 16.87
C ASN A 263 -5.45 25.87 16.23
N ALA A 264 -5.55 25.93 14.90
CA ALA A 264 -6.82 25.94 14.18
C ALA A 264 -7.12 24.55 13.59
N THR A 265 -8.41 24.22 13.53
CA THR A 265 -8.95 22.98 12.96
C THR A 265 -9.58 23.16 11.57
N PRO A 266 -8.87 23.64 10.52
CA PRO A 266 -9.20 23.29 9.16
C PRO A 266 -8.45 22.02 8.72
N ALA A 267 -8.99 21.29 7.74
CA ALA A 267 -8.35 20.10 7.15
C ALA A 267 -6.90 20.32 6.66
N GLY A 268 -6.50 21.58 6.41
CA GLY A 268 -5.14 21.95 6.02
C GLY A 268 -4.11 22.01 7.15
N SER A 269 -4.52 22.08 8.43
CA SER A 269 -3.57 22.21 9.55
C SER A 269 -2.78 20.93 9.81
N TRP A 270 -3.12 19.81 9.14
CA TRP A 270 -2.44 18.53 9.27
C TRP A 270 -1.58 18.17 8.07
N ILE A 271 -1.52 19.01 7.03
CA ILE A 271 -0.81 18.69 5.78
C ILE A 271 0.62 19.26 5.83
N PRO A 272 1.68 18.42 5.81
CA PRO A 272 3.04 18.91 5.78
C PRO A 272 3.31 19.79 4.55
N LYS A 273 3.95 20.95 4.76
CA LYS A 273 4.26 21.92 3.68
C LYS A 273 5.23 21.37 2.62
N ASP A 274 5.98 20.34 2.96
CA ASP A 274 6.96 19.69 2.10
C ASP A 274 6.40 18.45 1.39
N ASN A 275 5.07 18.26 1.35
CA ASN A 275 4.47 17.23 0.49
C ASN A 275 4.85 17.47 -0.99
N PRO A 276 5.04 16.40 -1.77
CA PRO A 276 5.65 16.48 -3.10
C PRO A 276 4.81 17.20 -4.17
N PHE A 277 3.50 17.32 -3.99
CA PHE A 277 2.59 17.86 -5.01
C PHE A 277 2.14 19.29 -4.72
N LYS A 278 2.16 20.13 -5.76
CA LYS A 278 1.99 21.59 -5.64
C LYS A 278 0.66 21.98 -4.97
N GLY A 279 0.73 22.99 -4.11
CA GLY A 279 -0.42 23.61 -3.46
C GLY A 279 -0.81 22.98 -2.11
N ASN A 280 -0.29 21.79 -1.76
CA ASN A 280 -0.53 21.09 -0.49
C ASN A 280 -2.01 21.04 -0.05
N LYS A 281 -2.94 21.10 -1.00
CA LYS A 281 -4.38 20.98 -0.73
C LYS A 281 -4.75 19.54 -0.40
N TYR A 282 -4.04 18.58 -1.01
CA TYR A 282 -4.19 17.16 -0.74
C TYR A 282 -2.91 16.62 -0.08
N PRO A 283 -3.04 15.72 0.90
CA PRO A 283 -1.93 15.17 1.67
C PRO A 283 -1.18 14.07 0.91
N ILE A 284 -1.00 14.17 -0.40
CA ILE A 284 -0.47 13.07 -1.22
C ILE A 284 1.04 12.93 -1.05
N TRP A 285 1.48 11.71 -0.73
CA TRP A 285 2.88 11.30 -0.67
C TRP A 285 3.33 10.55 -1.92
N SER A 286 2.52 9.60 -2.39
CA SER A 286 2.70 8.88 -3.66
C SER A 286 1.35 8.58 -4.30
N LEU A 287 1.35 8.24 -5.59
CA LEU A 287 0.15 8.00 -6.39
C LEU A 287 0.29 6.80 -7.32
N GLY A 288 -0.78 6.45 -8.02
CA GLY A 288 -0.79 5.34 -8.95
C GLY A 288 -0.91 4.00 -8.24
N HIS A 289 -1.72 3.94 -7.18
CA HIS A 289 -2.00 2.72 -6.41
C HIS A 289 -3.41 2.20 -6.71
N ARG A 290 -3.60 0.87 -6.65
CA ARG A 290 -4.87 0.15 -6.74
C ARG A 290 -5.47 -0.11 -5.37
N ASN A 291 -4.96 -1.07 -4.62
CA ASN A 291 -5.52 -1.44 -3.30
C ASN A 291 -4.42 -1.88 -2.30
N GLY A 292 -3.68 -0.90 -1.80
CA GLY A 292 -2.59 -1.11 -0.84
C GLY A 292 -3.12 -1.40 0.58
N GLN A 293 -3.11 -2.65 1.02
CA GLN A 293 -3.61 -3.06 2.34
C GLN A 293 -2.50 -3.32 3.38
N GLY A 294 -1.28 -3.64 2.93
CA GLY A 294 -0.13 -3.77 3.82
C GLY A 294 0.76 -2.54 3.72
N LEU A 295 1.00 -1.83 4.82
CA LEU A 295 1.93 -0.70 4.87
C LEU A 295 2.78 -0.86 6.13
N ALA A 296 4.09 -0.87 5.96
CA ALA A 296 5.03 -1.16 7.05
C ALA A 296 6.28 -0.29 6.98
N LYS A 297 6.72 0.17 8.15
CA LYS A 297 8.01 0.82 8.32
C LYS A 297 9.08 -0.22 8.64
N LEU A 298 10.15 -0.25 7.86
CA LEU A 298 11.29 -1.12 8.09
C LEU A 298 12.59 -0.30 8.15
N ILE A 299 13.55 -0.73 8.96
CA ILE A 299 14.92 -0.19 8.95
C ILE A 299 15.77 -1.14 8.11
N VAL A 300 16.26 -0.66 6.97
CA VAL A 300 17.10 -1.43 6.04
C VAL A 300 18.42 -0.70 5.90
N GLN A 301 19.52 -1.37 6.28
CA GLN A 301 20.87 -0.79 6.25
C GLN A 301 20.96 0.56 6.99
N GLY A 302 20.32 0.64 8.17
CA GLY A 302 20.31 1.85 9.00
C GLY A 302 19.41 2.99 8.50
N LYS A 303 18.64 2.78 7.42
CA LYS A 303 17.71 3.78 6.87
C LYS A 303 16.27 3.32 7.03
N THR A 304 15.41 4.23 7.49
CA THR A 304 13.96 3.99 7.46
C THR A 304 13.50 3.89 6.01
N LYS A 305 12.67 2.89 5.72
CA LYS A 305 11.97 2.68 4.46
C LYS A 305 10.50 2.38 4.73
N LEU A 306 9.65 2.75 3.79
CA LEU A 306 8.23 2.45 3.81
C LEU A 306 7.96 1.39 2.74
N TYR A 307 7.41 0.24 3.14
CA TYR A 307 7.04 -0.84 2.23
C TYR A 307 5.52 -0.95 2.17
N LEU A 308 5.00 -1.16 0.96
CA LEU A 308 3.59 -1.39 0.70
C LEU A 308 3.41 -2.77 0.06
N ALA A 309 2.46 -3.56 0.56
CA ALA A 309 1.91 -4.72 -0.12
C ALA A 309 0.55 -4.34 -0.73
N GLU A 310 0.42 -4.55 -2.03
CA GLU A 310 -0.67 -4.02 -2.82
C GLU A 310 -1.28 -5.09 -3.73
N HIS A 311 -2.62 -5.10 -3.77
CA HIS A 311 -3.35 -6.05 -4.61
C HIS A 311 -3.44 -5.57 -6.06
N GLY A 312 -2.90 -6.37 -6.97
CA GLY A 312 -3.08 -6.26 -8.41
C GLY A 312 -4.44 -6.79 -8.86
N PRO A 313 -4.77 -6.66 -10.14
CA PRO A 313 -6.03 -7.12 -10.72
C PRO A 313 -6.06 -8.65 -10.90
N PHE A 314 -5.81 -9.15 -12.12
CA PHE A 314 -5.76 -10.58 -12.43
C PHE A 314 -4.41 -11.22 -12.08
N SER A 315 -3.37 -10.40 -11.95
CA SER A 315 -1.97 -10.76 -11.69
C SER A 315 -1.29 -9.60 -10.96
N ASP A 316 0.01 -9.75 -10.67
CA ASP A 316 0.88 -8.66 -10.23
C ASP A 316 0.44 -7.98 -8.94
N ASP A 317 0.18 -8.78 -7.90
CA ASP A 317 0.30 -8.27 -6.53
C ASP A 317 1.73 -7.77 -6.30
N GLU A 318 1.88 -6.63 -5.65
CA GLU A 318 3.16 -5.91 -5.58
C GLU A 318 3.67 -5.77 -4.14
N ILE A 319 5.00 -5.80 -4.01
CA ILE A 319 5.71 -5.28 -2.85
C ILE A 319 6.52 -4.06 -3.28
N ASN A 320 6.05 -2.89 -2.88
CA ASN A 320 6.59 -1.60 -3.27
C ASN A 320 7.42 -0.96 -2.17
N VAL A 321 8.55 -0.34 -2.52
CA VAL A 321 9.24 0.61 -1.65
C VAL A 321 8.68 2.00 -1.95
N ILE A 322 7.95 2.57 -0.99
CA ILE A 322 7.27 3.84 -1.13
C ILE A 322 8.25 5.01 -0.99
N VAL A 323 8.31 5.87 -2.02
CA VAL A 323 9.17 7.06 -2.08
C VAL A 323 8.38 8.34 -2.30
N LYS A 324 8.94 9.46 -1.85
CA LYS A 324 8.35 10.81 -1.99
C LYS A 324 8.07 11.14 -3.45
N GLY A 325 6.81 11.39 -3.78
CA GLY A 325 6.36 11.78 -5.12
C GLY A 325 6.34 10.64 -6.14
N GLY A 326 6.55 9.39 -5.72
CA GLY A 326 6.52 8.23 -6.62
C GLY A 326 5.16 8.04 -7.28
N ASN A 327 5.18 7.62 -8.55
CA ASN A 327 4.01 7.14 -9.28
C ASN A 327 4.18 5.64 -9.52
N TYR A 328 3.27 4.84 -8.98
CA TYR A 328 3.30 3.38 -8.98
C TYR A 328 2.53 2.77 -10.15
N GLY A 329 2.12 3.61 -11.12
CA GLY A 329 1.69 3.14 -12.43
C GLY A 329 0.18 2.92 -12.58
N HIS A 330 -0.51 2.40 -11.55
CA HIS A 330 -1.93 2.04 -11.69
C HIS A 330 -2.80 3.23 -12.09
N PRO A 331 -3.76 3.09 -13.04
CA PRO A 331 -4.10 1.88 -13.80
C PRO A 331 -3.35 1.75 -15.14
N LEU A 332 -2.38 2.62 -15.41
CA LEU A 332 -1.66 2.66 -16.69
C LEU A 332 -0.53 1.63 -16.78
N VAL A 333 0.00 1.20 -15.64
CA VAL A 333 0.96 0.09 -15.52
C VAL A 333 0.54 -0.70 -14.29
N ILE A 334 0.54 -2.03 -14.42
CA ILE A 334 0.32 -2.97 -13.33
C ILE A 334 1.61 -3.79 -13.25
N GLY A 335 2.27 -3.92 -12.11
CA GLY A 335 3.54 -4.63 -12.03
C GLY A 335 4.64 -3.90 -12.81
N TYR A 336 5.39 -4.65 -13.61
CA TYR A 336 6.48 -4.11 -14.42
C TYR A 336 5.96 -3.49 -15.73
N ALA A 337 6.68 -2.49 -16.25
CA ALA A 337 6.43 -1.95 -17.59
C ALA A 337 6.97 -2.88 -18.68
N ASP A 338 6.36 -4.07 -18.83
CA ASP A 338 6.77 -5.13 -19.74
C ASP A 338 5.81 -5.34 -20.93
N GLY A 339 4.88 -4.40 -21.12
CA GLY A 339 3.86 -4.45 -22.16
C GLY A 339 2.59 -5.18 -21.74
N ASN A 340 2.45 -5.58 -20.47
CA ASN A 340 1.19 -6.09 -19.92
C ASN A 340 0.04 -5.07 -19.91
N TYR A 341 0.35 -3.77 -20.04
CA TYR A 341 -0.65 -2.73 -20.27
C TYR A 341 -1.24 -2.85 -21.69
N ASN A 342 -2.40 -3.46 -21.79
CA ASN A 342 -3.13 -3.66 -23.05
C ASN A 342 -4.25 -2.62 -23.28
N GLY A 343 -4.33 -1.59 -22.43
CA GLY A 343 -5.36 -0.55 -22.51
C GLY A 343 -6.77 -1.02 -22.14
N LEU A 344 -6.92 -2.21 -21.55
CA LEU A 344 -8.18 -2.71 -21.00
C LEU A 344 -8.24 -2.43 -19.50
N ALA A 345 -9.47 -2.32 -18.96
CA ALA A 345 -9.66 -2.21 -17.53
C ALA A 345 -9.30 -3.53 -16.82
N ALA A 346 -8.99 -3.41 -15.55
CA ALA A 346 -8.42 -4.48 -14.74
C ALA A 346 -9.47 -5.47 -14.18
N GLY A 347 -10.76 -5.32 -14.50
CA GLY A 347 -11.82 -6.20 -14.01
C GLY A 347 -13.08 -6.11 -14.85
N VAL A 348 -13.85 -7.20 -14.93
CA VAL A 348 -15.07 -7.40 -15.78
C VAL A 348 -16.25 -6.54 -15.31
N THR A 349 -17.02 -5.96 -16.23
CA THR A 349 -18.32 -5.32 -15.92
C THR A 349 -19.47 -6.04 -16.65
N PRO A 350 -20.60 -6.34 -15.98
CA PRO A 350 -21.77 -6.95 -16.62
C PRO A 350 -22.68 -5.95 -17.36
N THR A 351 -22.31 -4.67 -17.44
CA THR A 351 -23.13 -3.61 -18.06
C THR A 351 -22.58 -3.15 -19.41
N ASP A 352 -23.26 -3.54 -20.49
CA ASP A 352 -22.86 -3.27 -21.89
C ASP A 352 -23.02 -1.78 -22.32
N SER A 353 -23.62 -0.94 -21.48
CA SER A 353 -24.07 0.42 -21.85
C SER A 353 -23.19 1.56 -21.34
N LEU A 354 -22.11 1.29 -20.61
CA LEU A 354 -21.25 2.35 -20.05
C LEU A 354 -20.26 2.88 -21.11
N PRO A 355 -20.10 4.21 -21.28
CA PRO A 355 -19.30 4.78 -22.35
C PRO A 355 -17.80 4.84 -21.98
N GLY A 356 -16.93 4.08 -22.66
CA GLY A 356 -15.50 4.36 -22.63
C GLY A 356 -14.56 3.20 -22.94
N LYS A 357 -13.29 3.55 -23.19
CA LYS A 357 -12.15 2.68 -23.52
C LYS A 357 -11.70 1.77 -22.36
N TRP A 358 -12.56 1.57 -21.37
CA TRP A 358 -12.28 0.91 -20.10
C TRP A 358 -13.41 -0.05 -19.69
N ASN A 359 -14.03 -0.71 -20.66
CA ASN A 359 -14.92 -1.84 -20.40
C ASN A 359 -14.27 -3.16 -20.83
N THR A 360 -14.50 -4.13 -19.98
CA THR A 360 -14.04 -5.50 -19.97
C THR A 360 -15.23 -6.41 -20.23
N THR A 361 -15.22 -7.05 -21.38
CA THR A 361 -15.90 -8.32 -21.59
C THR A 361 -14.83 -9.41 -21.64
N TYR A 362 -15.01 -10.49 -20.86
CA TYR A 362 -14.31 -11.74 -21.16
C TYR A 362 -14.75 -12.20 -22.56
N PRO A 363 -13.89 -12.86 -23.36
CA PRO A 363 -14.29 -13.47 -24.63
C PRO A 363 -15.42 -14.50 -24.48
#